data_AF-A0AAD9PR43-F1
#
_entry.id   AF-A0AAD9PR43-F1
#
_cell.length_a   1.000
_cell.length_b   1.000
_cell.length_c   1.000
_cell.angle_alpha   90.00
_cell.angle_beta   90.00
_cell.angle_gamma   90.00
#
_symmetry.space_group_name_H-M   'P 1'
#
loop_
_entity.id
_entity.type
_entity.pdbx_description
1 polymer ?
#
loop_
_entity_poly.entity_id
_entity_poly.type
_entity_poly.pdbx_seq_one_letter_code
_entity_poly.pdbx_strand_id
1 'polypeptide(L)'
;QPSSSDFEQSSPGRLNIIRQSLSAKGFSDEAIRIIYASWSTGTDKQYNTVWKRWYGWCKERQADIIQASINDVVNFLADCFADGRSYSTINTYRSALSSTLCNINNVAVGSHPLVTRLLKGVYNLRTPSPRYSSTWDVTKPHKAVSTATVARRIKSILSAAGIDTSVFKPHSVRGASVTHKYVQGVPVVDILRMADWSNEHTFRKYYLRDYNIVE
;
A
#
# COMPACT_ATOMS: atom_id res chain seq x y z
N GLN A 1 16.95 46.56 21.11
CA GLN A 1 16.39 45.73 20.02
C GLN A 1 17.41 44.68 19.64
N PRO A 2 17.09 43.37 19.65
CA PRO A 2 17.85 42.38 18.91
C PRO A 2 17.12 42.00 17.62
N SER A 3 17.94 41.64 16.65
CA SER A 3 17.72 41.44 15.22
C SER A 3 16.80 40.27 14.88
N SER A 4 15.92 40.52 13.91
CA SER A 4 15.11 39.57 13.18
C SER A 4 15.97 38.82 12.15
N SER A 5 16.35 37.57 12.42
CA SER A 5 16.81 36.64 11.38
C SER A 5 16.63 35.18 11.81
N ASP A 6 16.02 34.41 10.91
CA ASP A 6 15.93 32.94 10.86
C ASP A 6 14.94 32.22 11.78
N PHE A 7 13.64 32.48 11.56
CA PHE A 7 12.65 31.41 11.71
C PHE A 7 12.76 30.45 10.53
N GLU A 8 13.57 29.42 10.68
CA GLU A 8 13.50 28.22 9.85
C GLU A 8 12.05 27.68 9.91
N GLN A 9 11.27 27.96 8.87
CA GLN A 9 9.89 27.49 8.77
C GLN A 9 9.88 25.97 8.59
N SER A 10 9.86 25.26 9.72
CA SER A 10 9.65 23.81 9.77
C SER A 10 8.39 23.43 8.99
N SER A 11 8.49 22.41 8.14
CA SER A 11 7.37 21.89 7.35
C SER A 11 6.17 21.61 8.28
N PRO A 12 4.97 22.16 8.01
CA PRO A 12 3.79 21.85 8.80
C PRO A 12 3.54 20.34 8.71
N GLY A 13 3.21 19.70 9.84
CA GLY A 13 2.92 18.27 9.87
C GLY A 13 1.70 17.93 9.00
N ARG A 14 1.77 16.83 8.24
CA ARG A 14 0.70 16.37 7.33
C ARG A 14 -0.67 16.40 8.00
N LEU A 15 -0.73 15.81 9.19
CA LEU A 15 -1.96 15.71 9.96
C LEU A 15 -2.50 17.08 10.35
N ASN A 16 -1.65 18.02 10.78
CA ASN A 16 -2.09 19.37 11.14
C ASN A 16 -2.81 20.08 9.99
N ILE A 17 -2.32 19.89 8.76
CA ILE A 17 -2.94 20.40 7.55
C ILE A 17 -4.33 19.80 7.32
N ILE A 18 -4.47 18.47 7.47
CA ILE A 18 -5.77 17.79 7.35
C ILE A 18 -6.74 18.31 8.43
N ARG A 19 -6.26 18.46 9.68
CA ARG A 19 -7.07 19.02 10.78
C ARG A 19 -7.55 20.43 10.45
N GLN A 20 -6.66 21.33 10.03
CA GLN A 20 -7.04 22.69 9.64
C GLN A 20 -8.07 22.71 8.51
N SER A 21 -7.89 21.85 7.49
CA SER A 21 -8.85 21.73 6.39
C SER A 21 -10.23 21.25 6.85
N LEU A 22 -10.30 20.27 7.77
CA LEU A 22 -11.56 19.79 8.33
C LEU A 22 -12.23 20.82 9.24
N SER A 23 -11.45 21.50 10.09
CA SER A 23 -11.97 22.59 10.93
C SER A 23 -12.54 23.72 10.08
N ALA A 24 -11.88 24.09 8.98
CA ALA A 24 -12.37 25.12 8.04
C ALA A 24 -13.66 24.71 7.32
N LYS A 25 -13.95 23.40 7.21
CA LYS A 25 -15.22 22.86 6.69
C LYS A 25 -16.33 22.80 7.74
N GLY A 26 -16.07 23.20 8.98
CA GLY A 26 -17.06 23.23 10.06
C GLY A 26 -17.25 21.91 10.81
N PHE A 27 -16.34 20.93 10.65
CA PHE A 27 -16.39 19.70 11.44
C PHE A 27 -15.97 19.95 12.90
N SER A 28 -16.63 19.27 13.84
CA SER A 28 -16.30 19.37 15.27
C SER A 28 -14.96 18.71 15.60
N ASP A 29 -14.31 19.16 16.68
CA ASP A 29 -13.05 18.58 17.14
C ASP A 29 -13.14 17.08 17.44
N GLU A 30 -14.28 16.62 17.94
CA GLU A 30 -14.52 15.21 18.20
C GLU A 30 -14.61 14.39 16.90
N ALA A 31 -15.31 14.90 15.88
CA ALA A 31 -15.34 14.26 14.56
C ALA A 31 -13.94 14.20 13.95
N ILE A 32 -13.16 15.28 14.05
CA ILE A 32 -11.78 15.34 13.56
C ILE A 32 -10.90 14.32 14.30
N ARG A 33 -11.04 14.21 15.63
CA ARG A 33 -10.31 13.23 16.45
C ARG A 33 -10.58 11.80 16.02
N ILE A 34 -11.85 11.45 15.78
CA ILE A 34 -12.24 10.11 15.31
C ILE A 34 -11.71 9.83 13.91
N ILE A 35 -11.81 10.80 12.99
CA ILE A 35 -11.24 10.68 11.63
C ILE A 35 -9.73 10.46 11.71
N TYR A 36 -9.03 11.17 12.59
CA TYR A 36 -7.60 11.00 12.83
C TYR A 36 -7.21 9.59 13.26
N ALA A 37 -8.03 8.94 14.09
CA ALA A 37 -7.78 7.59 14.58
C ALA A 37 -7.82 6.52 13.46
N SER A 38 -8.30 6.86 12.26
CA SER A 38 -8.31 5.96 11.12
C SER A 38 -6.92 5.64 10.56
N TRP A 39 -5.92 6.48 10.82
CA TRP A 39 -4.53 6.23 10.40
C TRP A 39 -3.74 5.56 11.52
N SER A 40 -3.14 4.41 11.23
CA SER A 40 -2.18 3.79 12.15
C SER A 40 -0.93 4.68 12.31
N THR A 41 -0.23 4.55 13.45
CA THR A 41 1.03 5.28 13.71
C THR A 41 2.10 5.00 12.66
N GLY A 42 2.13 3.79 12.10
CA GLY A 42 3.02 3.42 11.00
C GLY A 42 2.67 4.12 9.69
N THR A 43 1.38 4.12 9.31
CA THR A 43 0.87 4.79 8.11
C THR A 43 1.15 6.29 8.19
N ASP A 44 0.92 6.91 9.34
CA ASP A 44 1.15 8.33 9.51
C ASP A 44 2.64 8.69 9.37
N LYS A 45 3.55 7.96 10.05
CA LYS A 45 5.00 8.18 9.90
C LYS A 45 5.45 8.07 8.44
N GLN A 46 4.95 7.06 7.72
CA GLN A 46 5.27 6.86 6.31
C GLN A 46 4.75 8.02 5.46
N TYR A 47 3.49 8.40 5.62
CA TYR A 47 2.88 9.46 4.81
C TYR A 47 3.42 10.85 5.16
N ASN A 48 3.78 11.11 6.41
CA ASN A 48 4.42 12.36 6.82
C ASN A 48 5.82 12.52 6.19
N THR A 49 6.53 11.42 5.94
CA THR A 49 7.79 11.44 5.18
C THR A 49 7.55 11.90 3.74
N VAL A 50 6.48 11.41 3.10
CA VAL A 50 6.09 11.88 1.75
C VAL A 50 5.70 13.35 1.79
N TRP A 51 4.91 13.76 2.79
CA TRP A 51 4.44 15.13 2.94
C TRP A 51 5.59 16.13 3.05
N LYS A 52 6.62 15.85 3.84
CA LYS A 52 7.82 16.69 3.93
C LYS A 52 8.50 16.87 2.57
N ARG A 53 8.59 15.79 1.78
CA ARG A 53 9.19 15.84 0.43
C ARG A 53 8.33 16.66 -0.53
N TRP A 54 7.02 16.45 -0.52
CA TRP A 54 6.05 17.22 -1.31
C TRP A 54 6.11 18.71 -0.97
N TYR A 55 6.12 19.04 0.31
CA TYR A 55 6.20 20.42 0.80
C TYR A 55 7.48 21.12 0.32
N GLY A 56 8.63 20.44 0.42
CA GLY A 56 9.90 20.97 -0.09
C GLY A 56 9.85 21.22 -1.61
N TRP A 57 9.36 20.25 -2.38
CA TRP A 57 9.21 20.37 -3.83
C TRP A 57 8.30 21.54 -4.24
N CYS A 58 7.19 21.76 -3.51
CA CYS A 58 6.29 22.88 -3.76
C CYS A 58 6.92 24.22 -3.42
N LYS A 59 7.64 24.32 -2.29
CA LYS A 59 8.36 25.54 -1.90
C LYS A 59 9.35 25.99 -2.97
N GLU A 60 10.12 25.05 -3.51
CA GLU A 60 11.11 25.33 -4.56
C GLU A 60 10.48 25.86 -5.85
N ARG A 61 9.24 25.46 -6.15
CA ARG A 61 8.55 25.75 -7.41
C ARG A 61 7.41 26.75 -7.28
N GLN A 62 7.24 27.35 -6.09
CA GLN A 62 6.13 28.24 -5.75
C GLN A 62 4.74 27.63 -6.05
N ALA A 63 4.60 26.32 -5.91
CA ALA A 63 3.35 25.61 -6.10
C ALA A 63 2.50 25.61 -4.82
N ASP A 64 1.17 25.53 -4.97
CA ASP A 64 0.27 25.42 -3.82
C ASP A 64 0.36 24.03 -3.18
N ILE A 65 0.57 23.99 -1.86
CA ILE A 65 0.77 22.75 -1.11
C ILE A 65 -0.52 21.95 -0.86
N ILE A 66 -1.71 22.57 -0.95
CA ILE A 66 -3.03 21.98 -0.67
C ILE A 66 -3.87 21.85 -1.94
N GLN A 67 -3.97 22.93 -2.71
CA GLN A 67 -4.72 23.05 -3.96
C GLN A 67 -3.80 22.86 -5.17
N ALA A 68 -2.95 21.85 -5.10
CA ALA A 68 -2.02 21.51 -6.16
C ALA A 68 -2.73 21.23 -7.48
N SER A 69 -2.18 21.73 -8.59
CA SER A 69 -2.68 21.36 -9.90
C SER A 69 -2.31 19.92 -10.23
N ILE A 70 -3.00 19.34 -11.23
CA ILE A 70 -2.62 18.01 -11.71
C ILE A 70 -1.19 17.98 -12.27
N ASN A 71 -0.74 19.09 -12.86
CA ASN A 71 0.62 19.22 -13.39
C ASN A 71 1.64 19.12 -12.26
N ASP A 72 1.40 19.76 -11.13
CA ASP A 72 2.31 19.74 -9.98
C ASP A 72 2.48 18.32 -9.45
N VAL A 73 1.36 17.60 -9.28
CA VAL A 73 1.39 16.20 -8.79
C VAL A 73 2.13 15.29 -9.77
N VAL A 74 1.82 15.39 -11.07
CA VAL A 74 2.44 14.54 -12.10
C VAL A 74 3.94 14.82 -12.18
N ASN A 75 4.35 16.10 -12.19
CA ASN A 75 5.76 16.50 -12.25
C ASN A 75 6.51 16.10 -10.98
N PHE A 76 5.91 16.24 -9.78
CA PHE A 76 6.53 15.76 -8.55
C PHE A 76 6.81 14.25 -8.56
N LEU A 77 5.83 13.44 -9.00
CA LEU A 77 6.01 12.00 -9.07
C LEU A 77 7.03 11.60 -10.14
N ALA A 78 7.09 12.34 -11.26
CA ALA A 78 8.10 12.17 -12.30
C ALA A 78 9.50 12.53 -11.81
N ASP A 79 9.67 13.64 -11.08
CA ASP A 79 10.93 14.04 -10.46
C ASP A 79 11.40 13.00 -9.44
N CYS A 80 10.48 12.45 -8.64
CA CYS A 80 10.80 11.35 -7.73
C CYS A 80 11.31 10.10 -8.49
N PHE A 81 10.80 9.83 -9.69
CA PHE A 81 11.30 8.75 -10.53
C PHE A 81 12.68 9.06 -11.12
N ALA A 82 12.90 10.30 -11.56
CA ALA A 82 14.20 10.78 -12.02
C ALA A 82 15.26 10.68 -10.91
N ASP A 83 14.89 10.95 -9.66
CA ASP A 83 15.70 10.75 -8.44
C ASP A 83 15.96 9.27 -8.08
N GLY A 84 15.56 8.35 -8.94
CA GLY A 84 15.84 6.93 -8.81
C GLY A 84 14.90 6.17 -7.87
N ARG A 85 13.79 6.74 -7.42
CA ARG A 85 12.84 6.03 -6.54
C ARG A 85 12.22 4.82 -7.25
N SER A 86 11.95 3.76 -6.49
CA SER A 86 11.32 2.56 -7.01
C SER A 86 9.83 2.77 -7.26
N TYR A 87 9.23 1.93 -8.11
CA TYR A 87 7.78 1.92 -8.33
C TYR A 87 6.98 1.84 -7.02
N SER A 88 7.36 0.96 -6.09
CA SER A 88 6.64 0.79 -4.83
C SER A 88 6.69 2.07 -3.98
N THR A 89 7.84 2.75 -3.94
CA THR A 89 7.99 4.03 -3.26
C THR A 89 7.12 5.12 -3.90
N ILE A 90 7.14 5.25 -5.23
CA ILE A 90 6.32 6.24 -5.94
C ILE A 90 4.82 5.95 -5.74
N ASN A 91 4.42 4.67 -5.72
CA ASN A 91 3.04 4.29 -5.44
C ASN A 91 2.62 4.63 -3.99
N THR A 92 3.53 4.53 -3.02
CA THR A 92 3.30 5.07 -1.66
C THR A 92 3.10 6.57 -1.70
N TYR A 93 3.92 7.30 -2.48
CA TYR A 93 3.81 8.77 -2.57
C TYR A 93 2.45 9.17 -3.14
N ARG A 94 2.03 8.51 -4.22
CA ARG A 94 0.68 8.64 -4.80
C ARG A 94 -0.42 8.46 -3.75
N SER A 95 -0.38 7.40 -2.97
CA SER A 95 -1.40 7.12 -1.94
C SER A 95 -1.40 8.17 -0.83
N ALA A 96 -0.23 8.62 -0.39
CA ALA A 96 -0.10 9.64 0.65
C ALA A 96 -0.69 10.98 0.19
N LEU A 97 -0.34 11.43 -1.03
CA LEU A 97 -0.89 12.63 -1.64
C LEU A 97 -2.40 12.55 -1.82
N SER A 98 -2.90 11.40 -2.31
CA SER A 98 -4.35 11.17 -2.45
C SER A 98 -5.14 11.24 -1.15
N SER A 99 -4.48 11.01 -0.01
CA SER A 99 -5.12 11.10 1.32
C SER A 99 -5.00 12.47 1.97
N THR A 100 -4.23 13.39 1.37
CA THR A 100 -3.85 14.67 2.00
C THR A 100 -4.33 15.86 1.17
N LEU A 101 -4.18 15.80 -0.15
CA LEU A 101 -4.56 16.87 -1.07
C LEU A 101 -6.07 16.86 -1.35
N CYS A 102 -6.59 18.01 -1.77
CA CYS A 102 -7.95 18.12 -2.24
C CYS A 102 -8.17 17.33 -3.55
N ASN A 103 -9.41 16.91 -3.80
CA ASN A 103 -9.77 16.29 -5.07
C ASN A 103 -9.55 17.29 -6.22
N ILE A 104 -8.97 16.81 -7.32
CA ILE A 104 -8.73 17.61 -8.53
C ILE A 104 -9.79 17.19 -9.55
N ASN A 105 -10.57 18.13 -10.06
CA ASN A 105 -11.71 17.86 -10.95
C ASN A 105 -12.70 16.82 -10.36
N ASN A 106 -12.97 16.89 -9.06
CA ASN A 106 -13.78 15.93 -8.29
C ASN A 106 -13.23 14.49 -8.26
N VAL A 107 -12.00 14.26 -8.69
CA VAL A 107 -11.33 12.96 -8.63
C VAL A 107 -10.21 13.00 -7.59
N ALA A 108 -10.13 11.97 -6.75
CA ALA A 108 -9.02 11.82 -5.82
C ALA A 108 -7.69 11.78 -6.58
N VAL A 109 -6.68 12.50 -6.10
CA VAL A 109 -5.38 12.66 -6.78
C VAL A 109 -4.78 11.34 -7.23
N GLY A 110 -4.80 10.32 -6.37
CA GLY A 110 -4.23 9.00 -6.67
C GLY A 110 -4.98 8.21 -7.73
N SER A 111 -6.23 8.58 -8.02
CA SER A 111 -7.11 7.94 -9.01
C SER A 111 -7.20 8.73 -10.31
N HIS A 112 -6.58 9.90 -10.38
CA HIS A 112 -6.61 10.74 -11.58
C HIS A 112 -5.98 10.02 -12.79
N PRO A 113 -6.59 10.06 -14.00
CA PRO A 113 -6.10 9.33 -15.17
C PRO A 113 -4.62 9.56 -15.53
N LEU A 114 -4.14 10.80 -15.41
CA LEU A 114 -2.74 11.13 -15.67
C LEU A 114 -1.79 10.52 -14.63
N VAL A 115 -2.19 10.46 -13.35
CA VAL A 115 -1.40 9.87 -12.28
C VAL A 115 -1.34 8.35 -12.45
N THR A 116 -2.46 7.70 -12.76
CA THR A 116 -2.47 6.25 -13.02
C THR A 116 -1.68 5.89 -14.28
N ARG A 117 -1.75 6.72 -15.33
CA ARG A 117 -0.94 6.57 -16.55
C ARG A 117 0.55 6.75 -16.28
N LEU A 118 0.94 7.73 -15.47
CA LEU A 118 2.32 7.94 -15.05
C LEU A 118 2.86 6.70 -14.31
N LEU A 119 2.12 6.19 -13.33
CA LEU A 119 2.54 4.99 -12.57
C LEU A 119 2.70 3.76 -13.48
N LYS A 120 1.83 3.61 -14.49
CA LYS A 120 2.00 2.57 -15.52
C LYS A 120 3.30 2.79 -16.32
N GLY A 121 3.63 4.03 -16.66
CA GLY A 121 4.90 4.39 -17.29
C GLY A 121 6.11 4.04 -16.43
N VAL A 122 6.09 4.41 -15.14
CA VAL A 122 7.14 4.07 -14.16
C VAL A 122 7.35 2.55 -14.09
N TYR A 123 6.28 1.76 -14.02
CA TYR A 123 6.36 0.30 -14.01
C TYR A 123 7.01 -0.27 -15.28
N ASN A 124 6.64 0.26 -16.45
CA ASN A 124 7.15 -0.21 -17.73
C ASN A 124 8.62 0.17 -17.94
N LEU A 125 9.02 1.39 -17.56
CA LEU A 125 10.39 1.88 -17.70
C LEU A 125 11.35 1.22 -16.71
N ARG A 126 10.86 0.87 -15.52
CA ARG A 126 11.65 0.20 -14.49
C ARG A 126 10.80 -0.88 -13.83
N THR A 127 10.71 -2.02 -14.50
CA THR A 127 10.01 -3.18 -13.95
C THR A 127 10.67 -3.58 -12.63
N PRO A 128 9.92 -3.65 -11.52
CA PRO A 128 10.50 -4.02 -10.23
C PRO A 128 11.12 -5.41 -10.31
N SER A 129 12.44 -5.49 -10.11
CA SER A 129 13.11 -6.78 -9.97
C SER A 129 12.83 -7.38 -8.59
N PRO A 130 12.76 -8.71 -8.48
CA PRO A 130 12.63 -9.37 -7.19
C PRO A 130 13.79 -8.97 -6.26
N ARG A 131 13.48 -8.77 -4.97
CA ARG A 131 14.47 -8.39 -3.95
C ARG A 131 15.62 -9.40 -3.82
N TYR A 132 15.33 -10.67 -4.12
CA TYR A 132 16.29 -11.77 -4.05
C TYR A 132 16.50 -12.34 -5.44
N SER A 133 17.76 -12.44 -5.86
CA SER A 133 18.15 -13.03 -7.15
C SER A 133 18.11 -14.56 -7.14
N SER A 134 18.23 -15.16 -5.96
CA SER A 134 18.18 -16.60 -5.78
C SER A 134 17.60 -16.96 -4.41
N THR A 135 17.06 -18.17 -4.31
CA THR A 135 16.72 -18.85 -3.06
C THR A 135 17.70 -20.01 -2.90
N TRP A 136 18.02 -20.43 -1.68
CA TRP A 136 18.97 -21.52 -1.41
C TRP A 136 18.26 -22.72 -0.78
N ASP A 137 18.83 -23.91 -0.97
CA ASP A 137 18.33 -25.15 -0.37
C ASP A 137 18.71 -25.19 1.11
N VAL A 138 17.75 -25.46 1.99
CA VAL A 138 18.01 -25.64 3.42
C VAL A 138 18.82 -26.90 3.72
N THR A 139 18.94 -27.85 2.77
CA THR A 139 19.81 -29.02 2.91
C THR A 139 21.26 -28.70 2.53
N LYS A 140 22.22 -29.24 3.29
CA LYS A 140 23.65 -29.10 2.96
C LYS A 140 24.01 -29.99 1.76
N PRO A 141 24.90 -29.54 0.87
CA PRO A 141 25.45 -28.18 0.79
C PRO A 141 24.40 -27.22 0.21
N HIS A 142 24.21 -26.04 0.82
CA HIS A 142 23.15 -25.07 0.50
C HIS A 142 23.27 -24.50 -0.92
N LYS A 143 22.79 -25.25 -1.91
CA LYS A 143 22.86 -24.88 -3.33
C LYS A 143 21.75 -23.90 -3.69
N ALA A 144 21.99 -23.09 -4.73
CA ALA A 144 20.95 -22.26 -5.29
C ALA A 144 19.79 -23.11 -5.82
N VAL A 145 18.57 -22.64 -5.59
CA VAL A 145 17.31 -23.28 -5.94
C VAL A 145 16.51 -22.32 -6.81
N SER A 146 16.00 -22.83 -7.93
CA SER A 146 15.13 -22.07 -8.81
C SER A 146 13.73 -21.91 -8.22
N THR A 147 13.03 -20.86 -8.63
CA THR A 147 11.61 -20.63 -8.30
C THR A 147 10.74 -21.84 -8.67
N ALA A 148 11.04 -22.52 -9.77
CA ALA A 148 10.36 -23.74 -10.20
C ALA A 148 10.53 -24.89 -9.19
N THR A 149 11.70 -25.04 -8.58
CA THR A 149 11.94 -26.06 -7.55
C THR A 149 11.19 -25.74 -6.26
N VAL A 150 11.20 -24.47 -5.82
CA VAL A 150 10.39 -24.04 -4.68
C VAL A 150 8.90 -24.32 -4.94
N ALA A 151 8.41 -23.95 -6.14
CA ALA A 151 7.04 -24.22 -6.55
C ALA A 151 6.67 -25.71 -6.53
N ARG A 152 7.57 -26.60 -6.99
CA ARG A 152 7.37 -28.05 -6.92
C ARG A 152 7.31 -28.56 -5.48
N ARG A 153 8.20 -28.09 -4.59
CA ARG A 153 8.18 -28.46 -3.17
C ARG A 153 6.88 -28.04 -2.49
N ILE A 154 6.43 -26.82 -2.73
CA ILE A 154 5.14 -26.34 -2.20
C ILE A 154 3.99 -27.20 -2.71
N LYS A 155 3.91 -27.52 -4.01
CA LYS A 155 2.88 -28.42 -4.55
C LYS A 155 2.91 -29.80 -3.89
N SER A 156 4.10 -30.36 -3.68
CA SER A 156 4.25 -31.65 -3.01
C SER A 156 3.71 -31.62 -1.58
N ILE A 157 3.97 -30.53 -0.84
CA ILE A 157 3.46 -30.34 0.53
C ILE A 157 1.93 -30.20 0.52
N LEU A 158 1.37 -29.40 -0.39
CA LEU A 158 -0.09 -29.25 -0.54
C LEU A 158 -0.75 -30.60 -0.87
N SER A 159 -0.19 -31.35 -1.83
CA SER A 159 -0.70 -32.67 -2.20
C SER A 159 -0.63 -33.66 -1.03
N ALA A 160 0.47 -33.67 -0.27
CA ALA A 160 0.62 -34.53 0.91
C ALA A 160 -0.37 -34.15 2.03
N ALA A 161 -0.79 -32.88 2.09
CA ALA A 161 -1.82 -32.39 3.00
C ALA A 161 -3.27 -32.65 2.51
N GLY A 162 -3.45 -33.37 1.40
CA GLY A 162 -4.78 -33.66 0.84
C GLY A 162 -5.45 -32.48 0.13
N ILE A 163 -4.67 -31.45 -0.25
CA ILE A 163 -5.16 -30.28 -0.96
C ILE A 163 -4.99 -30.48 -2.47
N ASP A 164 -6.06 -30.24 -3.24
CA ASP A 164 -6.01 -30.34 -4.70
C ASP A 164 -5.13 -29.25 -5.33
N THR A 165 -4.03 -29.67 -5.94
CA THR A 165 -3.05 -28.79 -6.61
C THR A 165 -3.45 -28.38 -8.03
N SER A 166 -4.53 -28.97 -8.57
CA SER A 166 -5.15 -28.54 -9.82
C SER A 166 -5.80 -27.16 -9.63
N VAL A 167 -6.51 -26.98 -8.52
CA VAL A 167 -7.14 -25.72 -8.07
C VAL A 167 -6.11 -24.80 -7.42
N PHE A 168 -5.38 -25.29 -6.41
CA PHE A 168 -4.48 -24.46 -5.63
C PHE A 168 -3.03 -24.50 -6.16
N LYS A 169 -2.55 -23.33 -6.61
CA LYS A 169 -1.18 -23.14 -7.12
C LYS A 169 -0.19 -22.87 -5.98
N PRO A 170 1.14 -22.95 -6.23
CA PRO A 170 2.15 -22.71 -5.20
C PRO A 170 2.07 -21.36 -4.48
N HIS A 171 1.50 -20.33 -5.11
CA HIS A 171 1.32 -19.01 -4.49
C HIS A 171 0.00 -18.90 -3.69
N SER A 172 -0.80 -19.96 -3.67
CA SER A 172 -2.12 -20.01 -3.05
C SER A 172 -2.12 -20.68 -1.68
N VAL A 173 -0.96 -20.98 -1.07
CA VAL A 173 -0.86 -21.79 0.18
C VAL A 173 -1.78 -21.30 1.28
N ARG A 174 -1.79 -19.98 1.54
CA ARG A 174 -2.62 -19.38 2.59
C ARG A 174 -4.12 -19.53 2.29
N GLY A 175 -4.52 -19.40 1.03
CA GLY A 175 -5.93 -19.61 0.63
C GLY A 175 -6.30 -21.09 0.63
N ALA A 176 -5.41 -21.95 0.15
CA ALA A 176 -5.62 -23.38 0.08
C ALA A 176 -5.84 -24.00 1.47
N SER A 177 -5.04 -23.59 2.47
CA SER A 177 -5.14 -24.12 3.83
C SER A 177 -6.45 -23.74 4.51
N VAL A 178 -6.85 -22.47 4.46
CA VAL A 178 -8.09 -21.98 5.09
C VAL A 178 -9.33 -22.53 4.41
N THR A 179 -9.30 -22.64 3.08
CA THR A 179 -10.41 -23.19 2.30
C THR A 179 -10.56 -24.68 2.55
N HIS A 180 -9.45 -25.43 2.63
CA HIS A 180 -9.50 -26.85 3.00
C HIS A 180 -10.08 -27.06 4.40
N LYS A 181 -9.72 -26.20 5.37
CA LYS A 181 -10.30 -26.27 6.74
C LYS A 181 -11.79 -25.93 6.76
N TYR A 182 -12.21 -24.96 5.96
CA TYR A 182 -13.61 -24.62 5.78
C TYR A 182 -14.40 -25.81 5.22
N VAL A 183 -13.88 -26.47 4.17
CA VAL A 183 -14.49 -27.68 3.59
C VAL A 183 -14.56 -28.85 4.58
N GLN A 184 -13.61 -28.94 5.51
CA GLN A 184 -13.64 -29.91 6.61
C GLN A 184 -14.67 -29.57 7.70
N GLY A 185 -15.47 -28.51 7.54
CA GLY A 185 -16.51 -28.10 8.48
C GLY A 185 -16.01 -27.34 9.71
N VAL A 186 -14.75 -26.86 9.70
CA VAL A 186 -14.23 -26.04 10.80
C VAL A 186 -14.98 -24.70 10.80
N PRO A 187 -15.52 -24.25 11.96
CA PRO A 187 -16.23 -22.98 12.04
C PRO A 187 -15.40 -21.80 11.53
N VAL A 188 -16.03 -20.90 10.77
CA VAL A 188 -15.36 -19.74 10.17
C VAL A 188 -14.67 -18.88 11.23
N VAL A 189 -15.28 -18.73 12.40
CA VAL A 189 -14.68 -17.99 13.53
C VAL A 189 -13.34 -18.56 13.97
N ASP A 190 -13.18 -19.88 13.97
CA ASP A 190 -11.93 -20.54 14.36
C ASP A 190 -10.89 -20.43 13.25
N ILE A 191 -11.31 -20.52 11.99
CA ILE A 191 -10.43 -20.28 10.84
C ILE A 191 -9.91 -18.85 10.86
N LEU A 192 -10.78 -17.87 11.07
CA LEU A 192 -10.41 -16.45 11.17
C LEU A 192 -9.44 -16.21 12.32
N ARG A 193 -9.71 -16.79 13.50
CA ARG A 193 -8.81 -16.72 14.66
C ARG A 193 -7.44 -17.32 14.37
N MET A 194 -7.39 -18.50 13.76
CA MET A 194 -6.13 -19.21 13.46
C MET A 194 -5.34 -18.56 12.31
N ALA A 195 -6.03 -17.91 11.37
CA ALA A 195 -5.41 -17.23 10.23
C ALA A 195 -5.10 -15.75 10.49
N ASP A 196 -5.35 -15.27 11.72
CA ASP A 196 -5.21 -13.88 12.16
C ASP A 196 -5.99 -12.90 11.26
N TRP A 197 -7.27 -13.20 11.04
CA TRP A 197 -8.21 -12.39 10.27
C TRP A 197 -9.36 -11.92 11.16
N SER A 198 -9.68 -10.63 11.04
CA SER A 198 -10.78 -9.99 11.78
C SER A 198 -12.05 -9.81 10.95
N ASN A 199 -11.99 -10.02 9.63
CA ASN A 199 -13.08 -9.72 8.71
C ASN A 199 -13.47 -10.95 7.87
N GLU A 200 -14.63 -11.51 8.18
CA GLU A 200 -15.21 -12.65 7.46
C GLU A 200 -15.53 -12.33 5.99
N HIS A 201 -16.05 -11.14 5.70
CA HIS A 201 -16.38 -10.74 4.33
C HIS A 201 -15.12 -10.76 3.43
N THR A 202 -13.99 -10.25 3.94
CA THR A 202 -12.70 -10.31 3.26
C THR A 202 -12.27 -11.77 3.04
N PHE A 203 -12.42 -12.62 4.05
CA PHE A 203 -12.12 -14.05 3.94
C PHE A 203 -12.95 -14.70 2.82
N ARG A 204 -14.28 -14.57 2.86
CA ARG A 204 -15.19 -15.16 1.86
C ARG A 204 -14.93 -14.64 0.44
N LYS A 205 -14.75 -13.32 0.31
CA LYS A 205 -14.56 -12.66 -0.99
C LYS A 205 -13.24 -13.06 -1.66
N TYR A 206 -12.15 -13.11 -0.91
CA TYR A 206 -10.81 -13.27 -1.49
C TYR A 206 -10.25 -14.69 -1.40
N TYR A 207 -10.75 -15.52 -0.47
CA TYR A 207 -10.17 -16.85 -0.21
C TYR A 207 -11.14 -18.01 -0.47
N LEU A 208 -12.47 -17.79 -0.39
CA LEU A 208 -13.49 -18.80 -0.76
C LEU A 208 -14.08 -18.60 -2.17
N ARG A 209 -13.37 -17.90 -3.05
CA ARG A 209 -13.88 -17.45 -4.36
C ARG A 209 -14.49 -18.58 -5.22
N ASP A 210 -13.96 -19.80 -5.11
CA ASP A 210 -14.39 -20.98 -5.89
C ASP A 210 -15.38 -21.89 -5.14
N TYR A 211 -15.67 -21.61 -3.85
CA TYR A 211 -16.67 -22.32 -3.03
C TYR A 211 -17.95 -21.51 -2.79
N ASN A 212 -18.06 -20.31 -3.39
CA ASN A 212 -19.29 -19.51 -3.40
C ASN A 212 -20.37 -20.05 -4.36
N ILE A 213 -20.39 -21.37 -4.60
CA ILE A 213 -21.53 -22.03 -5.24
C ILE A 213 -22.22 -22.78 -4.10
N VAL A 214 -23.49 -22.46 -3.89
CA VAL A 214 -24.39 -22.98 -2.87
C VAL A 214 -24.34 -22.26 -1.51
N GLU A 215 -24.75 -20.99 -1.50
CA GLU A 215 -25.71 -20.45 -0.52
C GLU A 215 -26.77 -19.65 -1.29
#